data_AF-A0A7C5L050-F1
#
_entry.id   AF-A0A7C5L050-F1
#
_cell.length_a   1.000
_cell.length_b   1.000
_cell.length_c   1.000
_cell.angle_alpha   90.00
_cell.angle_beta   90.00
_cell.angle_gamma   90.00
#
_symmetry.space_group_name_H-M   'P 1'
#
loop_
_entity.id
_entity.type
_entity.pdbx_description
1 polymer ?
#
loop_
_entity_poly.entity_id
_entity_poly.type
_entity_poly.pdbx_seq_one_letter_code
_entity_poly.pdbx_strand_id
1 'polypeptide(L)'
;MFDIDCRRCPRLAAFLEDVSATYPDYHARPVASFGPKYIDVLIVGLAPGMHGANATGRPFTGDQSGALLYQTLFDTGFSNKPVSARVGDGLTLKRCRITNAV
;
A
#
# COMPACT_ATOMS: atom_id res chain seq x y z
N MET A 1 -11.96 -3.00 11.87
CA MET A 1 -10.85 -2.11 12.28
C MET A 1 -9.57 -2.72 11.75
N PHE A 2 -8.60 -1.90 11.28
CA PHE A 2 -7.30 -2.41 10.82
C PHE A 2 -6.44 -2.82 12.01
N ASP A 3 -5.70 -3.91 11.88
CA ASP A 3 -4.78 -4.45 12.87
C ASP A 3 -3.45 -4.79 12.17
N ILE A 4 -2.38 -4.14 12.60
CA ILE A 4 -1.04 -4.31 12.02
C ILE A 4 -0.39 -5.63 12.43
N ASP A 5 -0.88 -6.27 13.50
CA ASP A 5 -0.37 -7.54 14.01
C ASP A 5 -1.34 -8.70 13.67
N CYS A 6 -2.24 -8.49 12.71
CA CYS A 6 -3.20 -9.51 12.29
C CYS A 6 -2.49 -10.73 11.70
N ARG A 7 -2.71 -11.90 12.33
CA ARG A 7 -2.18 -13.21 11.89
C ARG A 7 -3.27 -14.25 11.57
N ARG A 8 -4.47 -13.79 11.26
CA ARG A 8 -5.66 -14.65 11.04
C ARG A 8 -5.55 -15.60 9.84
N CYS A 9 -4.63 -15.33 8.91
CA CYS A 9 -4.39 -16.14 7.72
C CYS A 9 -3.03 -16.86 7.86
N PRO A 10 -2.99 -18.12 8.34
CA PRO A 10 -1.73 -18.78 8.72
C PRO A 10 -0.69 -18.83 7.58
N ARG A 11 -1.15 -19.12 6.34
CA ARG A 11 -0.28 -19.13 5.16
C ARG A 11 0.37 -17.78 4.89
N LEU A 12 -0.38 -16.68 5.05
CA LEU A 12 0.15 -15.33 4.82
C LEU A 12 1.04 -14.86 5.97
N ALA A 13 0.68 -15.20 7.21
CA ALA A 13 1.50 -14.89 8.37
C ALA A 13 2.89 -15.55 8.25
N ALA A 14 2.93 -16.85 7.92
CA ALA A 14 4.18 -17.57 7.68
C ALA A 14 5.00 -16.95 6.53
N PHE A 15 4.33 -16.62 5.42
CA PHE A 15 5.00 -15.95 4.29
C PHE A 15 5.61 -14.60 4.69
N LEU A 16 4.91 -13.79 5.49
CA LEU A 16 5.44 -12.50 5.95
C LEU A 16 6.62 -12.67 6.92
N GLU A 17 6.61 -13.72 7.75
CA GLU A 17 7.76 -14.08 8.59
C GLU A 17 8.99 -14.42 7.74
N ASP A 18 8.82 -15.27 6.72
CA ASP A 18 9.90 -15.63 5.79
C ASP A 18 10.44 -14.39 5.05
N VAL A 19 9.55 -13.50 4.60
CA VAL A 19 9.92 -12.23 3.98
C VAL A 19 10.72 -11.36 4.96
N SER A 20 10.28 -11.24 6.22
CA SER A 20 10.97 -10.43 7.22
C SER A 20 12.36 -10.99 7.59
N ALA A 21 12.52 -12.31 7.59
CA ALA A 21 13.80 -12.95 7.82
C ALA A 21 14.77 -12.74 6.65
N THR A 22 14.25 -12.76 5.41
CA THR A 22 15.05 -12.58 4.19
C THR A 22 15.37 -11.10 3.93
N TYR A 23 14.43 -10.21 4.23
CA TYR A 23 14.52 -8.76 4.02
C TYR A 23 14.19 -8.02 5.33
N PRO A 24 15.15 -7.88 6.26
CA PRO A 24 14.91 -7.29 7.58
C PRO A 24 14.40 -5.85 7.56
N ASP A 25 14.73 -5.10 6.50
CA ASP A 25 14.33 -3.69 6.34
C ASP A 25 12.94 -3.53 5.70
N TYR A 26 12.28 -4.62 5.28
CA TYR A 26 10.95 -4.56 4.69
C TYR A 26 9.88 -4.33 5.74
N HIS A 27 8.76 -3.72 5.32
CA HIS A 27 7.57 -3.62 6.16
C HIS A 27 7.07 -5.00 6.63
N ALA A 28 7.00 -5.97 5.71
CA ALA A 28 6.71 -7.39 5.95
C ALA A 28 5.54 -7.66 6.95
N ARG A 29 4.50 -6.83 6.90
CA ARG A 29 3.33 -6.84 7.79
C ARG A 29 2.06 -6.49 7.00
N PRO A 30 0.86 -6.71 7.56
CA PRO A 30 -0.38 -6.15 7.01
C PRO A 30 -0.23 -4.68 6.57
N VAL A 31 -0.69 -4.37 5.36
CA VAL A 31 -0.56 -3.04 4.76
C VAL A 31 -1.85 -2.24 4.97
N ALA A 32 -1.73 -1.09 5.63
CA ALA A 32 -2.88 -0.22 5.89
C ALA A 32 -3.40 0.46 4.61
N SER A 33 -4.71 0.69 4.54
CA SER A 33 -5.31 1.51 3.47
C SER A 33 -4.78 2.95 3.52
N PHE A 34 -4.41 3.51 2.37
CA PHE A 34 -3.80 4.85 2.25
C PHE A 34 -4.80 5.87 1.71
N GLY A 35 -4.87 7.06 2.33
CA GLY A 35 -5.79 8.14 1.97
C GLY A 35 -6.78 8.50 3.09
N PRO A 36 -7.54 9.59 2.93
CA PRO A 36 -8.54 10.06 3.90
C PRO A 36 -9.67 9.06 4.14
N LYS A 37 -10.41 9.25 5.24
CA LYS A 37 -11.60 8.44 5.55
C LYS A 37 -12.84 8.88 4.76
N TYR A 38 -13.01 10.17 4.52
CA TYR A 38 -14.10 10.73 3.70
C TYR A 38 -13.64 10.79 2.24
N ILE A 39 -14.30 10.02 1.39
CA ILE A 39 -13.90 9.77 0.00
C ILE A 39 -15.09 9.73 -0.93
N ASP A 40 -14.82 10.08 -2.19
CA ASP A 40 -15.74 9.91 -3.31
C ASP A 40 -15.41 8.61 -4.07
N VAL A 41 -14.12 8.21 -4.05
CA VAL A 41 -13.61 7.04 -4.80
C VAL A 41 -12.78 6.13 -3.88
N LEU A 42 -13.04 4.82 -3.95
CA LEU A 42 -12.22 3.79 -3.33
C LEU A 42 -11.60 2.90 -4.42
N ILE A 43 -10.27 2.80 -4.39
CA ILE A 43 -9.51 1.89 -5.25
C ILE A 43 -9.19 0.64 -4.45
N VAL A 44 -9.57 -0.52 -4.96
CA VAL A 44 -9.36 -1.82 -4.32
C VAL A 44 -8.46 -2.67 -5.20
N GLY A 45 -7.22 -2.88 -4.73
CA GLY A 45 -6.27 -3.82 -5.31
C GLY A 45 -6.49 -5.25 -4.83
N LEU A 46 -5.77 -6.19 -5.43
CA LEU A 46 -5.83 -7.60 -5.07
C LEU A 46 -5.12 -7.87 -3.73
N ALA A 47 -3.80 -7.71 -3.70
CA ALA A 47 -2.95 -7.99 -2.55
C ALA A 47 -1.63 -7.21 -2.65
N PRO A 48 -0.92 -6.97 -1.53
CA PRO A 48 0.43 -6.40 -1.52
C PRO A 48 1.43 -7.22 -2.34
N GLY A 49 2.13 -6.58 -3.27
CA GLY A 49 3.29 -7.18 -3.94
C GLY A 49 4.49 -7.31 -3.00
N MET A 50 5.26 -8.39 -3.13
CA MET A 50 6.39 -8.71 -2.24
C MET A 50 7.45 -7.60 -2.15
N HIS A 51 7.88 -7.06 -3.29
CA HIS A 51 8.85 -5.95 -3.36
C HIS A 51 8.18 -4.57 -3.48
N GLY A 52 6.84 -4.54 -3.49
CA GLY A 52 6.05 -3.31 -3.52
C GLY A 52 5.61 -2.95 -2.10
N ALA A 53 4.31 -3.04 -1.85
CA ALA A 53 3.73 -2.66 -0.57
C ALA A 53 4.23 -3.50 0.63
N ASN A 54 4.67 -4.75 0.44
CA ASN A 54 5.31 -5.52 1.52
C ASN A 54 6.72 -5.01 1.85
N ALA A 55 7.40 -4.37 0.91
CA ALA A 55 8.66 -3.70 1.17
C ALA A 55 8.42 -2.31 1.81
N THR A 56 7.52 -1.53 1.22
CA THR A 56 7.39 -0.10 1.52
C THR A 56 6.36 0.23 2.58
N GLY A 57 5.41 -0.67 2.87
CA GLY A 57 4.32 -0.44 3.82
C GLY A 57 3.20 0.49 3.31
N ARG A 58 3.22 0.89 2.03
CA ARG A 58 2.16 1.69 1.40
C ARG A 58 1.61 0.97 0.15
N PRO A 59 0.28 0.89 -0.05
CA PRO A 59 -0.30 0.28 -1.25
C PRO A 59 0.30 0.84 -2.53
N PHE A 60 0.59 -0.05 -3.49
CA PHE A 60 1.08 0.28 -4.83
C PHE A 60 2.36 1.14 -4.84
N THR A 61 3.19 1.08 -3.80
CA THR A 61 4.44 1.85 -3.71
C THR A 61 5.63 0.93 -3.87
N GLY A 62 6.56 1.27 -4.77
CA GLY A 62 7.74 0.47 -5.05
C GLY A 62 7.57 -0.62 -6.12
N ASP A 63 6.42 -0.68 -6.81
CA ASP A 63 6.18 -1.62 -7.90
C ASP A 63 5.68 -0.93 -9.19
N GLN A 64 5.68 -1.68 -10.30
CA GLN A 64 5.28 -1.16 -11.61
C GLN A 64 3.80 -0.74 -11.66
N SER A 65 2.93 -1.41 -10.90
CA SER A 65 1.50 -1.08 -10.87
C SER A 65 1.24 0.28 -10.24
N GLY A 66 2.10 0.70 -9.31
CA GLY A 66 2.09 2.01 -8.69
C GLY A 66 2.32 3.18 -9.63
N ALA A 67 3.23 3.03 -10.59
CA ALA A 67 3.63 4.14 -11.46
C ALA A 67 2.43 4.66 -12.27
N LEU A 68 1.68 3.76 -12.91
CA LEU A 68 0.48 4.12 -13.65
C LEU A 68 -0.62 4.67 -12.73
N LEU A 69 -0.83 4.02 -11.58
CA LEU A 69 -1.90 4.40 -10.66
C LEU A 69 -1.70 5.82 -10.10
N TYR A 70 -0.52 6.11 -9.53
CA TYR A 70 -0.28 7.40 -8.89
C TYR A 70 -0.18 8.55 -9.89
N GLN A 71 0.32 8.29 -11.10
CA GLN A 71 0.28 9.27 -12.19
C GLN A 71 -1.17 9.59 -12.55
N THR A 72 -2.01 8.57 -12.74
CA THR A 72 -3.43 8.76 -13.08
C THR A 72 -4.17 9.54 -11.99
N LEU A 73 -3.91 9.23 -10.71
CA LEU A 73 -4.50 9.94 -9.57
C LEU A 73 -4.08 11.41 -9.52
N PHE A 74 -2.85 11.72 -9.92
CA PHE A 74 -2.38 13.09 -10.00
C PHE A 74 -3.06 13.84 -11.14
N ASP A 75 -3.09 13.24 -12.33
CA ASP A 75 -3.68 13.83 -13.53
C ASP A 75 -5.18 14.10 -13.37
N THR A 76 -5.87 13.28 -12.57
CA THR A 76 -7.29 13.42 -12.24
C THR A 76 -7.56 14.25 -10.98
N GLY A 77 -6.52 14.80 -10.34
CA GLY A 77 -6.63 15.70 -9.18
C GLY A 77 -6.94 15.01 -7.85
N PHE A 78 -6.86 13.68 -7.78
CA PHE A 78 -7.03 12.89 -6.56
C PHE A 78 -5.74 12.74 -5.72
N SER A 79 -4.58 13.17 -6.22
CA SER A 79 -3.33 13.26 -5.42
C SER A 79 -2.65 14.61 -5.55
N ASN A 80 -1.71 14.92 -4.64
CA ASN A 80 -0.87 16.12 -4.72
C ASN A 80 0.47 15.89 -5.47
N LYS A 81 0.83 14.63 -5.75
CA LYS A 81 2.07 14.26 -6.45
C LYS A 81 1.82 13.07 -7.38
N PRO A 82 2.53 12.98 -8.51
CA PRO A 82 2.39 11.88 -9.48
C PRO A 82 3.07 10.58 -9.05
N VAL A 83 3.96 10.63 -8.06
CA VAL A 83 4.79 9.48 -7.66
C VAL A 83 4.65 9.23 -6.16
N SER A 84 4.43 7.95 -5.81
CA SER A 84 4.64 7.44 -4.46
C SER A 84 6.03 6.82 -4.39
N ALA A 85 6.98 7.54 -3.78
CA ALA A 85 8.37 7.11 -3.73
C ALA A 85 8.65 6.26 -2.50
N ARG A 86 8.11 6.66 -1.34
CA ARG A 86 8.27 5.99 -0.06
C ARG A 86 7.27 6.50 0.96
N VAL A 87 7.09 5.79 2.07
CA VAL A 87 6.40 6.35 3.23
C VAL A 87 7.12 7.61 3.71
N GLY A 88 6.35 8.66 4.03
CA GLY A 88 6.88 9.94 4.50
C GLY A 88 7.31 10.93 3.39
N ASP A 89 7.13 10.59 2.11
CA ASP A 89 7.46 11.46 0.97
C ASP A 89 6.54 12.69 0.79
N GLY A 90 5.56 12.91 1.66
CA GLY A 90 4.59 14.00 1.56
C GLY A 90 3.55 13.83 0.45
N LEU A 91 3.44 12.65 -0.17
CA LEU A 91 2.29 12.30 -1.01
C LEU A 91 1.02 12.24 -0.13
N THR A 92 -0.05 12.87 -0.60
CA THR A 92 -1.38 12.84 -0.01
C THR A 92 -2.43 12.59 -1.09
N LEU A 93 -3.45 11.81 -0.73
CA LEU A 93 -4.64 11.61 -1.55
C LEU A 93 -5.75 12.57 -1.09
N LYS A 94 -6.57 13.01 -2.03
CA LYS A 94 -7.70 13.94 -1.84
C LYS A 94 -8.96 13.23 -2.30
N ARG A 95 -9.97 13.08 -1.44
CA ARG A 95 -11.28 12.45 -1.77
C ARG A 95 -11.16 11.03 -2.39
N CYS A 96 -10.01 10.38 -2.25
CA CYS A 96 -9.73 9.05 -2.77
C CYS A 96 -8.95 8.25 -1.73
N ARG A 97 -9.23 6.96 -1.63
CA ARG A 97 -8.49 6.03 -0.78
C ARG A 97 -8.14 4.78 -1.56
N ILE A 98 -6.99 4.18 -1.22
CA ILE A 98 -6.53 2.92 -1.80
C ILE A 98 -6.45 1.86 -0.71
N THR A 99 -6.91 0.66 -1.00
CA THR A 99 -6.76 -0.54 -0.15
C THR A 99 -6.51 -1.77 -1.01
N ASN A 100 -6.18 -2.90 -0.37
CA ASN A 100 -6.24 -4.22 -0.98
C ASN A 100 -7.37 -5.05 -0.36
N ALA A 101 -7.84 -6.06 -1.09
CA ALA A 101 -8.81 -7.02 -0.61
C ALA A 101 -8.21 -8.05 0.35
N VAL A 102 -6.91 -8.35 0.19
CA VAL A 102 -6.12 -9.30 0.99
C VAL A 102 -5.07 -8.57 1.83
#